data_AF-A0A354USN2-F1
#
_entry.id   AF-A0A354USN2-F1
#
_cell.length_a   1.000
_cell.length_b   1.000
_cell.length_c   1.000
_cell.angle_alpha   90.00
_cell.angle_beta   90.00
_cell.angle_gamma   90.00
#
_symmetry.space_group_name_H-M   'P 1'
#
loop_
_entity.id
_entity.type
_entity.pdbx_description
1 polymer ?
#
loop_
_entity_poly.entity_id
_entity_poly.type
_entity_poly.pdbx_seq_one_letter_code
_entity_poly.pdbx_strand_id
1 'polypeptide(L)'
;MNIKDKMNSRFRPLQGGIFAKAQKADVGDGVAKFQAAGGEVMAWADPFYPDPSVPESVKNAMQAALAAGTPSHYTLPIGMPELRAVLAADITRRTGLPIDPNRNVIV
;
A
#
# COMPACT_ATOMS: atom_id res chain seq x y z
N MET A 1 -2.49 -35.56 1.00
CA MET A 1 -2.86 -34.78 2.20
C MET A 1 -3.23 -33.37 1.76
N ASN A 2 -4.43 -32.87 2.09
CA ASN A 2 -4.92 -31.57 1.61
C ASN A 2 -4.39 -30.45 2.54
N ILE A 3 -3.98 -29.30 1.99
CA ILE A 3 -3.50 -28.16 2.81
C ILE A 3 -4.58 -27.66 3.77
N LYS A 4 -5.86 -27.79 3.40
CA LYS A 4 -7.00 -27.43 4.25
C LYS A 4 -7.07 -28.26 5.53
N ASP A 5 -6.58 -29.49 5.52
CA ASP A 5 -6.58 -30.36 6.71
C ASP A 5 -5.63 -29.81 7.79
N LYS A 6 -4.58 -29.08 7.37
CA LYS A 6 -3.61 -28.40 8.26
C LYS A 6 -4.08 -27.03 8.75
N MET A 7 -5.17 -26.49 8.20
CA MET A 7 -5.71 -25.19 8.60
C MET A 7 -6.59 -25.32 9.86
N ASN A 8 -6.66 -24.24 10.65
CA ASN A 8 -7.67 -24.08 11.68
C ASN A 8 -9.07 -24.21 11.05
N SER A 9 -9.98 -24.94 11.72
CA SER A 9 -11.30 -25.28 11.20
C SER A 9 -12.15 -24.07 10.79
N ARG A 10 -11.96 -22.92 11.45
CA ARG A 10 -12.66 -21.67 11.12
C ARG A 10 -12.29 -21.12 9.73
N PHE A 11 -11.09 -21.42 9.24
CA PHE A 11 -10.59 -20.91 7.95
C PHE A 11 -10.71 -21.92 6.80
N ARG A 12 -10.98 -23.20 7.09
CA ARG A 12 -11.14 -24.26 6.06
C ARG A 12 -12.21 -23.95 4.99
N PRO A 13 -13.34 -23.31 5.35
CA PRO A 13 -14.38 -23.00 4.36
C PRO A 13 -14.02 -21.84 3.43
N LEU A 14 -12.98 -21.04 3.75
CA LEU A 14 -12.62 -19.89 2.92
C LEU A 14 -12.23 -20.32 1.50
N GLN A 15 -12.66 -19.53 0.53
CA GLN A 15 -12.40 -19.69 -0.91
C GLN A 15 -11.98 -18.36 -1.52
N GLY A 16 -11.28 -18.39 -2.66
CA GLY A 16 -10.72 -17.22 -3.33
C GLY A 16 -9.19 -17.18 -3.30
N GLY A 17 -8.61 -16.21 -4.02
CA GLY A 17 -7.15 -16.08 -4.17
C GLY A 17 -6.51 -17.35 -4.73
N ILE A 18 -5.47 -17.86 -4.06
CA ILE A 18 -4.73 -19.07 -4.49
C ILE A 18 -5.54 -20.37 -4.40
N PHE A 19 -6.71 -20.39 -3.74
CA PHE A 19 -7.49 -21.61 -3.49
C PHE A 19 -8.56 -21.91 -4.55
N ALA A 20 -8.87 -20.96 -5.43
CA ALA A 20 -9.86 -21.12 -6.50
C ALA A 20 -9.52 -20.21 -7.68
N LYS A 21 -9.81 -20.66 -8.90
CA LYS A 21 -9.59 -19.86 -10.10
C LYS A 21 -10.53 -18.65 -10.09
N ALA A 22 -10.00 -17.44 -9.94
CA ALA A 22 -10.78 -16.21 -10.00
C ALA A 22 -11.18 -15.93 -11.48
N GLN A 23 -12.41 -15.44 -11.71
CA GLN A 23 -12.94 -15.21 -13.06
C GLN A 23 -13.08 -13.74 -13.46
N LYS A 24 -13.25 -12.81 -12.50
CA LYS A 24 -13.56 -11.40 -12.78
C LYS A 24 -12.68 -10.38 -12.04
N ALA A 25 -12.14 -10.80 -10.90
CA ALA A 25 -11.17 -10.03 -10.10
C ALA A 25 -9.90 -10.87 -9.90
N ASP A 26 -9.49 -11.59 -10.95
CA ASP A 26 -8.22 -12.27 -10.92
C ASP A 26 -7.12 -11.21 -10.97
N VAL A 27 -6.50 -10.98 -9.81
CA VAL A 27 -5.28 -10.16 -9.65
C VAL A 27 -4.02 -10.93 -10.09
N GLY A 28 -4.21 -12.06 -10.78
CA GLY A 28 -3.15 -12.83 -11.43
C GLY A 28 -2.61 -12.15 -12.70
N ASP A 29 -2.10 -12.95 -13.63
CA ASP A 29 -1.34 -12.50 -14.79
C ASP A 29 -2.19 -12.08 -16.01
N GLY A 30 -3.51 -11.96 -15.85
CA GLY A 30 -4.44 -11.67 -16.95
C GLY A 30 -4.15 -10.35 -17.66
N VAL A 31 -3.85 -9.29 -16.90
CA VAL A 31 -3.45 -7.98 -17.44
C VAL A 31 -2.13 -8.09 -18.21
N ALA A 32 -1.14 -8.79 -17.65
CA ALA A 32 0.16 -8.99 -18.29
C ALA A 32 0.04 -9.78 -19.61
N LYS A 33 -0.81 -10.83 -19.65
CA LYS A 33 -1.09 -11.60 -20.87
C LYS A 33 -1.79 -10.76 -21.94
N PHE A 34 -2.74 -9.93 -21.53
CA PHE A 34 -3.44 -9.02 -22.45
C PHE A 34 -2.47 -8.00 -23.07
N GLN A 35 -1.60 -7.41 -22.26
CA GLN A 35 -0.54 -6.50 -22.75
C GLN A 35 0.45 -7.22 -23.68
N ALA A 36 0.89 -8.42 -23.32
CA ALA A 36 1.78 -9.24 -24.16
C ALA A 36 1.15 -9.62 -25.51
N ALA A 37 -0.19 -9.71 -25.57
CA ALA A 37 -0.94 -9.90 -26.81
C ALA A 37 -1.16 -8.61 -27.62
N GLY A 38 -0.58 -7.48 -27.19
CA GLY A 38 -0.68 -6.18 -27.86
C GLY A 38 -1.88 -5.32 -27.42
N GLY A 39 -2.58 -5.72 -26.35
CA GLY A 39 -3.67 -4.95 -25.78
C GLY A 39 -3.18 -3.76 -24.95
N GLU A 40 -3.85 -2.61 -25.05
CA GLU A 40 -3.56 -1.44 -24.22
C GLU A 40 -4.51 -1.36 -23.02
N VAL A 41 -3.95 -1.24 -21.82
CA VAL A 41 -4.71 -1.27 -20.57
C VAL A 41 -5.16 0.15 -20.23
N MET A 42 -6.45 0.41 -20.36
CA MET A 42 -7.07 1.63 -19.84
C MET A 42 -7.52 1.40 -18.40
N ALA A 43 -6.60 1.58 -17.44
CA ALA A 43 -6.87 1.35 -16.03
C ALA A 43 -7.64 2.52 -15.42
N TRP A 44 -8.98 2.47 -15.41
CA TRP A 44 -9.77 3.47 -14.68
C TRP A 44 -9.37 3.52 -13.19
N ALA A 45 -9.06 2.36 -12.59
CA ALA A 45 -8.69 2.26 -11.18
C ALA A 45 -7.24 2.73 -10.87
N ASP A 46 -6.39 2.91 -11.89
CA ASP A 46 -5.04 3.45 -11.76
C ASP A 46 -4.81 4.51 -12.86
N PRO A 47 -5.30 5.74 -12.64
CA PRO A 47 -5.40 6.77 -13.68
C PRO A 47 -4.04 7.29 -14.17
N PHE A 48 -2.95 6.93 -13.48
CA PHE A 48 -1.61 7.35 -13.85
C PHE A 48 -0.82 6.24 -14.51
N TYR A 49 -1.22 4.97 -14.42
CA TYR A 49 -0.52 3.89 -15.10
C TYR A 49 -0.56 4.07 -16.63
N PRO A 50 0.57 3.92 -17.35
CA PRO A 50 1.90 3.48 -16.88
C PRO A 50 2.85 4.62 -16.47
N ASP A 51 2.39 5.87 -16.54
CA ASP A 51 3.21 7.05 -16.29
C ASP A 51 3.52 7.26 -14.79
N PRO A 52 4.74 7.71 -14.44
CA PRO A 52 5.09 8.03 -13.06
C PRO A 52 4.35 9.30 -12.60
N SER A 53 3.73 9.24 -11.42
CA SER A 53 2.97 10.36 -10.83
C SER A 53 3.49 10.86 -9.47
N VAL A 54 4.62 10.31 -8.99
CA VAL A 54 5.19 10.71 -7.70
C VAL A 54 5.77 12.12 -7.79
N PRO A 55 5.38 13.06 -6.89
CA PRO A 55 5.96 14.40 -6.87
C PRO A 55 7.47 14.39 -6.64
N GLU A 56 8.20 15.24 -7.35
CA GLU A 56 9.68 15.25 -7.32
C GLU A 56 10.25 15.51 -5.91
N SER A 57 9.58 16.34 -5.10
CA SER A 57 9.96 16.59 -3.70
C SER A 57 9.91 15.32 -2.85
N VAL A 58 8.90 14.46 -3.06
CA VAL A 58 8.74 13.19 -2.34
C VAL A 58 9.78 12.19 -2.80
N LYS A 59 10.02 12.11 -4.11
CA LYS A 59 11.06 11.25 -4.69
C LYS A 59 12.44 11.58 -4.13
N ASN A 60 12.80 12.87 -4.07
CA ASN A 60 14.08 13.32 -3.52
C ASN A 60 14.21 13.00 -2.03
N ALA A 61 13.15 13.21 -1.24
CA ALA A 61 13.14 12.84 0.17
C ALA A 61 13.34 11.33 0.39
N MET A 62 12.70 10.50 -0.44
CA MET A 62 12.87 9.04 -0.39
C MET A 62 14.31 8.62 -0.70
N GLN A 63 14.91 9.19 -1.76
CA GLN A 63 16.30 8.90 -2.13
C GLN A 63 17.29 9.32 -1.04
N ALA A 64 17.07 10.49 -0.42
CA ALA A 64 17.89 10.96 0.69
C ALA A 64 17.79 10.04 1.92
N ALA A 65 16.59 9.58 2.27
CA ALA A 65 16.38 8.64 3.37
C ALA A 65 17.10 7.31 3.12
N LEU A 66 17.02 6.78 1.89
CA LEU A 66 17.73 5.56 1.49
C LEU A 66 19.26 5.73 1.62
N ALA A 67 19.81 6.84 1.11
CA ALA A 67 21.23 7.12 1.20
C ALA A 67 21.72 7.27 2.65
N ALA A 68 20.88 7.81 3.54
CA ALA A 68 21.17 7.93 4.97
C ALA A 68 21.03 6.60 5.74
N GLY A 69 20.51 5.54 5.11
CA GLY A 69 20.33 4.22 5.71
C GLY A 69 19.17 4.11 6.71
N THR A 70 18.39 5.17 6.91
CA THR A 70 17.29 5.24 7.90
C THR A 70 16.23 4.14 7.73
N PRO A 71 15.82 3.76 6.50
CA PRO A 71 14.82 2.70 6.30
C PRO A 71 15.29 1.29 6.67
N SER A 72 16.57 1.10 7.03
CA SER A 72 17.13 -0.22 7.35
C SER A 72 16.69 -0.75 8.72
N HIS A 73 15.98 0.06 9.51
CA HIS A 73 15.54 -0.27 10.85
C HIS A 73 14.03 -0.08 11.00
N TYR A 74 13.43 -0.89 11.87
CA TYR A 74 12.03 -0.70 12.25
C TYR A 74 11.82 0.67 12.90
N THR A 75 10.68 1.28 12.58
CA THR A 75 10.16 2.43 13.29
C THR A 75 9.28 1.98 14.46
N LEU A 76 8.80 2.93 15.26
CA LEU A 76 7.80 2.63 16.27
C LEU A 76 6.52 2.11 15.61
N PRO A 77 5.73 1.21 16.23
CA PRO A 77 4.49 0.70 15.67
C PRO A 77 3.43 1.76 15.33
N ILE A 78 3.60 2.97 15.87
CA ILE A 78 2.71 4.12 15.63
C ILE A 78 3.30 5.13 14.64
N GLY A 79 4.51 4.90 14.14
CA GLY A 79 5.21 5.82 13.25
C GLY A 79 6.19 6.75 13.93
N MET A 80 6.98 7.42 13.09
CA MET A 80 8.04 8.36 13.48
C MET A 80 7.45 9.59 14.18
N PRO A 81 7.99 9.99 15.35
CA PRO A 81 7.50 11.16 16.10
C PRO A 81 7.42 12.45 15.26
N GLU A 82 8.44 12.73 14.46
CA GLU A 82 8.55 13.90 13.60
C GLU A 82 7.49 13.91 12.50
N LEU A 83 7.21 12.76 11.89
CA LEU A 83 6.18 12.65 10.86
C LEU A 83 4.79 12.85 11.46
N ARG A 84 4.51 12.24 12.62
CA ARG A 84 3.25 12.44 13.34
C ARG A 84 3.04 13.91 13.73
N ALA A 85 4.09 14.61 14.17
CA ALA A 85 4.02 16.03 14.51
C ALA A 85 3.67 16.91 13.30
N VAL A 86 4.32 16.67 12.15
CA VAL A 86 4.05 17.41 10.90
C VAL A 86 2.63 17.14 10.40
N LEU A 87 2.17 15.88 10.45
CA LEU A 87 0.80 15.52 10.07
C LEU A 87 -0.23 16.16 10.98
N ALA A 88 -0.02 16.13 12.30
CA ALA A 88 -0.92 16.77 13.26
C ALA A 88 -1.05 18.27 13.00
N ALA A 89 0.07 18.96 12.73
CA ALA A 89 0.07 20.38 12.37
C ALA A 89 -0.66 20.66 11.04
N ASP A 90 -0.41 19.86 10.00
CA ASP A 90 -1.05 20.04 8.70
C ASP A 90 -2.56 19.78 8.75
N ILE A 91 -2.98 18.72 9.44
CA ILE A 91 -4.40 18.39 9.61
C ILE A 91 -5.09 19.48 10.44
N THR A 92 -4.48 19.92 11.54
CA THR A 92 -5.00 21.03 12.36
C THR A 92 -5.18 22.30 11.52
N ARG A 93 -4.19 22.64 10.69
CA ARG A 93 -4.24 23.80 9.80
C ARG A 93 -5.37 23.71 8.77
N ARG A 94 -5.62 22.53 8.19
CA ARG A 94 -6.65 22.33 7.15
C ARG A 94 -8.06 22.22 7.71
N THR A 95 -8.21 21.66 8.89
CA THR A 95 -9.52 21.29 9.46
C THR A 95 -9.96 22.16 10.63
N GLY A 96 -9.02 22.87 11.27
CA GLY A 96 -9.25 23.60 12.52
C GLY A 96 -9.32 22.71 13.76
N LEU A 97 -9.23 21.39 13.64
CA LEU A 97 -9.28 20.47 14.77
C LEU A 97 -7.94 20.38 15.48
N PRO A 98 -7.89 20.45 16.83
CA PRO A 98 -6.63 20.31 17.56
C PRO A 98 -6.20 18.83 17.58
N ILE A 99 -5.31 18.44 16.66
CA ILE A 99 -4.80 17.07 16.57
C ILE A 99 -3.59 16.89 17.49
N ASP A 100 -3.66 15.93 18.41
CA ASP A 100 -2.51 15.52 19.22
C ASP A 100 -1.73 14.41 18.49
N PRO A 101 -0.45 14.64 18.10
CA PRO A 101 0.34 13.66 17.37
C PRO A 101 0.59 12.36 18.12
N ASN A 102 0.47 12.34 19.45
CA ASN A 102 0.69 11.15 20.28
C ASN A 102 -0.60 10.37 20.58
N ARG A 103 -1.76 10.91 20.21
CA ARG A 103 -3.07 10.33 20.55
C ARG A 103 -3.95 10.08 19.33
N ASN A 104 -3.76 10.85 18.26
CA ASN A 104 -4.68 10.89 17.12
C ASN A 104 -4.04 10.50 15.79
N VAL A 105 -2.72 10.29 15.73
CA VAL A 105 -1.99 10.01 14.48
C VAL A 105 -1.21 8.70 14.59
N ILE A 106 -1.41 7.81 13.62
CA ILE A 106 -0.64 6.59 13.39
C ILE A 106 -0.26 6.59 11.90
N VAL A 107 1.02 6.34 11.60
CA VAL A 107 1.57 6.40 10.24
C VAL A 107 2.72 5.41 10.06
#